data_AF-A0A127A010-F1
#
_entry.id   AF-A0A127A010-F1
#
_cell.length_a   1.000
_cell.length_b   1.000
_cell.length_c   1.000
_cell.angle_alpha   90.00
_cell.angle_beta   90.00
_cell.angle_gamma   90.00
#
_symmetry.space_group_name_H-M   'P 1'
#
loop_
_entity.id
_entity.type
_entity.pdbx_description
1 polymer ?
#
loop_
_entity_poly.entity_id
_entity_poly.type
_entity_poly.pdbx_seq_one_letter_code
_entity_poly.pdbx_strand_id
1 'polypeptide(L)' 'MNELEASLVVRAGADLLVAASSDPRSNEGYGAVKANISAALDSLAQALQNFEGAAREPNRSKGWMEDLRRVADDLAGR' A
#
# COMPACT_ATOMS: atom_id res chain seq x y z
N MET A 1 3.80 -18.75 -0.51
CA MET A 1 4.12 -17.34 -0.72
C MET A 1 4.78 -16.84 0.55
N ASN A 2 6.04 -16.44 0.48
CA ASN A 2 6.78 -15.88 1.62
C ASN A 2 6.58 -14.34 1.68
N GLU A 3 7.04 -13.72 2.76
CA GLU A 3 6.83 -12.29 2.98
C GLU A 3 7.41 -11.41 1.87
N LEU A 4 8.58 -11.78 1.36
CA LEU A 4 9.28 -11.07 0.28
C LEU A 4 8.48 -11.10 -1.02
N GLU A 5 7.94 -12.26 -1.39
CA GLU A 5 7.11 -12.42 -2.60
C GLU A 5 5.84 -11.56 -2.52
N ALA A 6 5.21 -11.47 -1.35
CA ALA A 6 4.02 -10.64 -1.16
C ALA A 6 4.34 -9.14 -1.26
N SER A 7 5.42 -8.67 -0.61
CA SER A 7 5.87 -7.28 -0.68
C SER A 7 6.24 -6.86 -2.11
N LEU A 8 6.86 -7.75 -2.88
CA LEU A 8 7.20 -7.49 -4.29
C LEU A 8 5.94 -7.34 -5.15
N VAL A 9 4.90 -8.12 -4.90
CA VAL A 9 3.60 -8.01 -5.61
C VAL A 9 2.92 -6.69 -5.29
N VAL A 10 2.91 -6.28 -4.02
CA VAL A 10 2.31 -4.99 -3.60
C VAL A 10 3.06 -3.81 -4.24
N ARG A 11 4.39 -3.82 -4.19
CA ARG A 11 5.22 -2.78 -4.78
C ARG A 11 5.04 -2.69 -6.29
N ALA A 12 5.04 -3.83 -6.99
CA ALA A 12 4.81 -3.86 -8.43
C ALA A 12 3.41 -3.30 -8.79
N GLY A 13 2.38 -3.63 -7.99
CA GLY A 13 1.04 -3.06 -8.15
C GLY A 13 1.03 -1.53 -7.99
N ALA A 14 1.77 -1.02 -7.01
CA ALA A 14 1.91 0.42 -6.79
C ALA A 14 2.65 1.11 -7.94
N ASP A 15 3.76 0.54 -8.40
CA ASP A 15 4.55 1.09 -9.52
C ASP A 15 3.72 1.16 -10.82
N LEU A 16 2.86 0.16 -11.06
CA LEU A 16 1.93 0.15 -12.19
C LEU A 16 0.87 1.25 -12.07
N LEU A 17 0.35 1.50 -10.87
CA LEU A 17 -0.60 2.58 -10.60
C LEU A 17 0.06 3.96 -10.75
N VAL A 18 1.30 4.10 -10.30
CA VAL A 18 2.10 5.32 -10.49
C VAL A 18 2.39 5.53 -11.98
N ALA A 19 2.79 4.50 -12.72
CA ALA A 19 3.03 4.61 -14.16
C ALA A 19 1.76 4.99 -14.93
N ALA A 20 0.62 4.37 -14.59
CA ALA A 20 -0.67 4.77 -15.13
C ALA A 20 -1.04 6.22 -14.74
N SER A 21 -0.56 6.71 -13.59
CA SER A 21 -0.72 8.08 -13.10
C SER A 21 0.07 9.14 -13.80
N SER A 22 1.11 8.72 -14.47
CA SER A 22 2.01 9.58 -15.20
C SER A 22 1.49 9.91 -16.60
N ASP A 23 0.36 9.33 -17.04
CA ASP A 23 -0.26 9.66 -18.34
C ASP A 23 -0.90 11.06 -18.25
N PRO A 24 -0.35 12.06 -18.98
CA PRO A 24 -0.74 13.47 -18.87
C PRO A 24 -2.16 13.79 -19.37
N ARG A 25 -2.88 12.79 -19.90
CA ARG A 25 -4.23 12.99 -20.49
C ARG A 25 -5.34 13.24 -19.46
N SER A 26 -5.08 13.12 -18.16
CA SER A 26 -6.11 13.29 -17.11
C SER A 26 -5.49 13.75 -15.78
N ASN A 27 -4.97 14.98 -15.72
CA ASN A 27 -4.42 15.55 -14.48
C ASN A 27 -5.48 15.80 -13.38
N GLU A 28 -6.75 16.02 -13.74
CA GLU A 28 -7.80 16.37 -12.75
C GLU A 28 -8.28 15.18 -11.90
N GLY A 29 -8.29 13.96 -12.44
CA GLY A 29 -8.73 12.77 -11.71
C GLY A 29 -7.63 12.09 -10.89
N TYR A 30 -6.36 12.37 -11.19
CA TYR A 30 -5.26 11.52 -10.71
C TYR A 30 -4.86 11.78 -9.26
N GLY A 31 -4.97 13.03 -8.79
CA GLY A 31 -4.74 13.34 -7.38
C GLY A 31 -5.73 12.60 -6.45
N ALA A 32 -7.01 12.58 -6.84
CA ALA A 32 -8.05 11.87 -6.10
C ALA A 32 -7.82 10.35 -6.11
N VAL A 33 -7.40 9.78 -7.23
CA VAL A 33 -7.06 8.35 -7.33
C VAL A 33 -5.88 7.99 -6.42
N LYS A 34 -4.80 8.77 -6.44
CA LYS A 34 -3.65 8.56 -5.54
C LYS A 34 -4.03 8.65 -4.07
N ALA A 35 -4.83 9.65 -3.70
CA ALA A 35 -5.32 9.83 -2.34
C ALA A 35 -6.19 8.65 -1.88
N ASN A 36 -7.09 8.16 -2.74
CA ASN A 36 -7.95 7.02 -2.44
C ASN A 36 -7.14 5.73 -2.25
N ILE A 37 -6.13 5.49 -3.10
CA ILE A 37 -5.26 4.32 -2.99
C ILE A 37 -4.40 4.40 -1.72
N SER A 38 -3.82 5.57 -1.44
CA SER A 38 -3.06 5.83 -0.22
C SER A 38 -3.90 5.51 1.04
N ALA A 39 -5.13 6.01 1.10
CA ALA A 39 -6.06 5.73 2.21
C ALA A 39 -6.45 4.24 2.33
N ALA A 40 -6.59 3.55 1.19
CA ALA A 40 -6.89 2.12 1.17
C ALA A 40 -5.70 1.28 1.70
N LEU A 41 -4.47 1.63 1.32
CA LEU A 41 -3.25 0.97 1.81
C LEU A 41 -3.06 1.17 3.32
N ASP A 42 -3.29 2.38 3.82
CA ASP A 42 -3.28 2.66 5.26
C ASP A 42 -4.34 1.84 6.02
N SER A 43 -5.55 1.74 5.46
CA SER A 43 -6.63 0.93 6.03
C SER A 43 -6.29 -0.56 6.08
N LEU A 44 -5.62 -1.08 5.05
CA LEU A 44 -5.14 -2.47 5.01
C LEU A 44 -4.04 -2.71 6.05
N ALA A 45 -3.08 -1.78 6.19
CA ALA A 45 -2.04 -1.86 7.21
C ALA A 45 -2.66 -1.88 8.63
N GLN A 46 -3.67 -1.05 8.86
CA GLN A 46 -4.40 -1.02 10.14
C GLN A 46 -5.19 -2.32 10.39
N ALA A 47 -5.84 -2.87 9.36
CA ALA A 47 -6.56 -4.13 9.46
C ALA A 47 -5.63 -5.30 9.79
N LEU A 48 -4.44 -5.35 9.16
CA LEU A 48 -3.39 -6.32 9.46
C LEU A 48 -2.87 -6.17 10.90
N GLN A 49 -2.67 -4.94 11.37
CA GLN A 49 -2.27 -4.68 12.75
C GLN A 49 -3.29 -5.21 13.76
N ASN A 50 -4.57 -4.99 13.49
CA ASN A 50 -5.66 -5.46 14.34
C ASN A 50 -5.77 -6.99 14.31
N PHE A 51 -5.58 -7.61 13.14
CA PHE A 51 -5.56 -9.07 12.98
C PHE A 51 -4.42 -9.72 13.76
N GLU A 52 -3.20 -9.17 13.67
CA GLU A 52 -2.02 -9.62 14.44
C GLU A 52 -2.23 -9.48 15.94
N GLY A 53 -2.88 -8.40 16.40
CA GLY A 53 -3.22 -8.21 17.80
C GLY A 53 -4.15 -9.29 18.37
N ALA A 54 -4.88 -10.00 17.51
CA ALA A 54 -5.73 -11.14 17.88
C ALA A 54 -5.09 -12.52 17.60
N ALA A 55 -3.91 -12.57 16.99
CA ALA A 55 -3.24 -13.80 16.59
C ALA A 55 -2.39 -14.41 17.73
N ARG A 56 -2.25 -15.75 17.73
CA ARG A 56 -1.41 -16.48 18.71
C ARG A 56 0.10 -16.27 18.52
N GLU A 57 0.52 -15.94 17.31
CA GLU A 57 1.90 -15.62 16.95
C GLU A 57 1.94 -14.20 16.38
N PRO A 58 2.22 -13.20 17.21
CA PRO A 58 2.28 -11.80 16.77
C PRO A 58 3.52 -11.55 15.90
N ASN A 59 3.41 -10.58 15.00
CA ASN A 59 4.45 -10.00 14.13
C ASN A 59 4.72 -10.71 12.80
N ARG A 60 3.89 -11.67 12.36
CA ARG A 60 4.09 -12.31 11.04
C ARG A 60 3.87 -11.37 9.86
N SER A 61 3.03 -10.37 10.03
CA SER A 61 2.75 -9.38 8.97
C SER A 61 3.34 -8.00 9.27
N LYS A 62 4.34 -7.91 10.17
CA LYS A 62 4.99 -6.65 10.50
C LYS A 62 5.67 -6.01 9.28
N GLY A 63 6.44 -6.78 8.51
CA GLY A 63 7.04 -6.28 7.27
C GLY A 63 6.01 -5.80 6.26
N TRP A 64 4.88 -6.50 6.15
CA TRP A 64 3.79 -6.11 5.25
C TRP A 64 3.11 -4.81 5.66
N MET A 65 2.89 -4.60 6.96
CA MET A 65 2.34 -3.33 7.46
C MET A 65 3.26 -2.14 7.17
N GLU A 66 4.57 -2.34 7.32
CA GLU A 66 5.58 -1.30 7.03
C GLU A 66 5.63 -0.97 5.53
N ASP A 67 5.58 -1.98 4.66
CA ASP A 67 5.58 -1.77 3.21
C ASP A 67 4.29 -1.09 2.72
N LEU A 68 3.12 -1.49 3.23
CA LEU A 68 1.85 -0.84 2.90
C LEU A 68 1.85 0.65 3.26
N ARG A 69 2.35 0.99 4.46
CA ARG A 69 2.47 2.39 4.91
C ARG A 69 3.46 3.18 4.06
N ARG A 70 4.62 2.61 3.74
CA ARG A 70 5.62 3.26 2.88
C ARG A 70 5.04 3.61 1.50
N VAL A 71 4.31 2.68 0.89
CA VAL A 71 3.65 2.94 -0.41
C VAL A 71 2.53 3.96 -0.29
N ALA A 72 1.76 3.93 0.81
CA ALA A 72 0.73 4.94 1.07
C ALA A 72 1.35 6.35 1.19
N ASP A 73 2.50 6.47 1.86
CA ASP A 73 3.23 7.72 2.01
C ASP A 73 3.77 8.22 0.65
N ASP A 74 4.41 7.35 -0.12
CA ASP A 74 4.94 7.67 -1.46
C ASP A 74 3.83 8.19 -2.41
N LEU A 75 2.64 7.57 -2.37
CA LEU A 75 1.50 7.99 -3.19
C LEU A 75 0.91 9.34 -2.78
N ALA A 76 0.97 9.67 -1.49
CA ALA A 76 0.47 10.92 -0.95
C ALA A 76 1.54 12.05 -0.95
N GLY A 77 2.80 11.72 -1.20
CA GLY A 77 3.92 12.66 -1.18
C GLY A 77 4.27 13.15 0.23
N ARG A 78 4.16 12.29 1.24
CA ARG A 78 4.49 12.54 2.65
C ARG A 78 5.83 11.94 3.05
#